data_AF-A0A7V9GJS4-F1
#
_entry.id   AF-A0A7V9GJS4-F1
#
_cell.length_a   1.000
_cell.length_b   1.000
_cell.length_c   1.000
_cell.angle_alpha   90.00
_cell.angle_beta   90.00
_cell.angle_gamma   90.00
#
_symmetry.space_group_name_H-M   'P 1'
#
loop_
_entity.id
_entity.type
_entity.pdbx_description
1 polymer ?
#
loop_
_entity_poly.entity_id
_entity_poly.type
_entity_poly.pdbx_seq_one_letter_code
_entity_poly.pdbx_strand_id
1 'polypeptide(L)' 'MTLPFSSKGGGEGTAQATVLASPGLFGTWPMIDFCRGYAYLVFVKNMLGEERADTHLEIKKIVDRQFQSNCK' A
#
# COMPACT_ATOMS: atom_id res chain seq x y z
N MET A 1 -0.91 -16.41 -5.77
CA MET A 1 0.42 -15.96 -5.31
C MET A 1 0.26 -14.53 -4.83
N THR A 2 0.15 -14.34 -3.52
CA THR A 2 -0.02 -13.04 -2.88
C THR A 2 1.37 -12.54 -2.52
N LEU A 3 1.76 -11.33 -2.95
CA LEU A 3 3.06 -10.77 -2.57
C LEU A 3 3.07 -10.50 -1.05
N PRO A 4 4.25 -10.59 -0.39
CA PRO A 4 4.34 -10.55 1.06
C PRO A 4 3.85 -9.20 1.60
N PHE A 5 3.09 -9.30 2.68
CA PHE A 5 2.74 -8.24 3.60
C PHE A 5 3.96 -7.33 3.89
N SER A 6 3.96 -6.11 3.35
CA SER A 6 5.02 -5.15 3.62
C SER A 6 4.67 -4.33 4.86
N SER A 7 5.30 -4.65 6.00
CA SER A 7 5.28 -3.85 7.22
C SER A 7 6.60 -3.09 7.36
N LYS A 8 6.54 -1.75 7.45
CA LYS A 8 7.67 -0.92 7.91
C LYS A 8 7.49 -0.65 9.41
N GLY A 9 8.32 -1.28 10.25
CA GLY A 9 8.39 -1.03 11.70
C GLY A 9 9.62 -0.19 12.04
N GLY A 10 9.46 0.82 12.90
CA GLY A 10 10.55 1.60 13.48
C GLY A 10 10.55 1.48 15.02
N GLY A 11 11.73 1.29 15.60
CA GLY A 11 12.00 1.47 17.04
C GLY A 11 11.67 0.29 17.96
N GLU A 12 12.60 -0.03 18.87
CA GLU A 12 12.56 -1.15 19.82
C GLU A 12 11.50 -0.94 20.91
N GLY A 13 10.59 -1.93 21.04
CA GLY A 13 9.40 -1.91 21.90
C GLY A 13 8.11 -2.15 21.10
N THR A 14 7.73 -3.42 20.88
CA THR A 14 6.59 -3.84 20.03
C THR A 14 6.45 -3.03 18.74
N ALA A 15 7.30 -3.27 17.75
CA ALA A 15 7.25 -2.57 16.46
C ALA A 15 5.86 -2.74 15.82
N GLN A 16 5.04 -1.69 15.87
CA GLN A 16 3.74 -1.67 15.21
C GLN A 16 3.94 -1.40 13.72
N ALA A 17 3.23 -2.16 12.88
CA ALA A 17 3.27 -1.96 11.45
C ALA A 17 2.59 -0.62 11.09
N THR A 18 3.29 0.23 10.35
CA THR A 18 2.75 1.54 9.92
C THR A 18 1.88 1.44 8.67
N VAL A 19 2.12 0.42 7.84
CA VAL A 19 1.43 0.15 6.58
C VAL A 19 1.30 -1.36 6.41
N LEU A 20 0.15 -1.82 5.93
CA LEU A 20 -0.10 -3.20 5.51
C LEU A 20 -0.56 -3.18 4.06
N ALA A 21 0.08 -3.96 3.20
CA ALA A 21 -0.30 -4.10 1.80
C ALA A 21 -0.22 -5.56 1.36
N SER A 22 -1.14 -5.98 0.49
CA SER A 22 -1.19 -7.35 -0.03
C SER A 22 -1.47 -7.34 -1.54
N PRO A 23 -0.50 -6.93 -2.37
CA PRO A 23 -0.70 -6.84 -3.81
C PRO A 23 -0.86 -8.24 -4.43
N GLY A 24 -1.91 -8.41 -5.22
CA GLY A 24 -2.16 -9.62 -5.99
C GLY A 24 -1.36 -9.64 -7.29
N LEU A 25 -1.08 -10.84 -7.80
CA LEU A 25 -0.37 -11.03 -9.08
C LEU A 25 -1.06 -10.36 -10.27
N PHE A 26 -2.39 -10.28 -10.23
CA PHE A 26 -3.20 -9.61 -11.26
C PHE A 26 -3.49 -8.15 -10.91
N GLY A 27 -2.76 -7.63 -9.91
CA GLY A 27 -2.70 -6.26 -9.35
C GLY A 27 -4.00 -5.64 -8.85
N THR A 28 -4.91 -6.46 -8.33
CA THR A 28 -5.71 -6.02 -7.19
C THR A 28 -4.78 -5.65 -6.04
N TRP A 29 -4.98 -4.48 -5.43
CA TRP A 29 -4.09 -3.98 -4.39
C TRP A 29 -4.86 -3.41 -3.19
N PRO A 30 -5.13 -4.25 -2.17
CA PRO A 30 -5.54 -3.80 -0.84
C PRO A 30 -4.36 -3.21 -0.06
N MET A 31 -4.61 -2.10 0.61
CA MET A 31 -3.67 -1.50 1.55
C MET A 31 -4.38 -0.74 2.67
N ILE A 32 -3.77 -0.79 3.87
CA ILE A 32 -4.13 0.03 5.03
C ILE A 32 -2.88 0.81 5.43
N ASP A 33 -3.00 2.13 5.54
CA ASP A 33 -1.95 3.04 5.98
C ASP A 33 -2.34 3.65 7.33
N PHE A 34 -1.81 3.09 8.42
CA PHE A 34 -2.07 3.60 9.77
C PHE A 34 -1.36 4.93 10.04
N CYS A 35 -0.27 5.19 9.31
CA CYS A 35 0.48 6.42 9.40
C CYS A 35 -0.36 7.62 8.93
N ARG A 36 -1.05 7.44 7.80
CA ARG A 36 -1.81 8.48 7.12
C ARG A 36 -3.32 8.39 7.39
N GLY A 37 -3.78 7.31 8.01
CA GLY A 37 -5.17 7.13 8.43
C GLY A 37 -6.13 6.81 7.28
N TYR A 38 -5.68 6.12 6.24
CA TYR A 38 -6.54 5.72 5.12
C TYR A 38 -6.35 4.25 4.74
N ALA A 39 -7.39 3.69 4.12
CA ALA A 39 -7.34 2.37 3.49
C ALA A 39 -7.86 2.50 2.06
N TYR A 40 -7.35 1.66 1.18
CA TYR A 40 -7.84 1.60 -0.19
C TYR A 40 -7.75 0.19 -0.76
N LEU A 41 -8.55 -0.03 -1.79
CA LEU A 41 -8.58 -1.26 -2.55
C LEU A 41 -8.72 -0.90 -4.01
N VAL A 42 -7.68 -1.19 -4.79
CA VAL A 42 -7.75 -1.05 -6.25
C VAL A 42 -8.19 -2.36 -6.85
N PHE A 43 -9.27 -2.33 -7.63
CA PHE A 43 -9.67 -3.41 -8.51
C PHE A 43 -9.31 -3.06 -9.94
N VAL A 44 -8.87 -4.05 -10.69
CA VAL A 44 -8.56 -3.89 -12.11
C VAL A 44 -9.43 -4.81 -12.94
N LYS A 45 -9.96 -4.27 -14.03
CA LYS A 45 -10.90 -4.98 -14.90
C LYS A 45 -10.23 -6.09 -15.71
N ASN A 46 -8.95 -5.91 -16.05
CA ASN A 46 -8.15 -6.84 -16.84
C ASN A 46 -6.84 -7.15 -16.11
N MET A 47 -6.24 -8.31 -16.37
CA MET A 47 -4.94 -8.69 -15.81
C MET A 47 -3.88 -7.65 -16.16
N LEU A 48 -3.11 -7.23 -15.15
CA LEU A 48 -2.09 -6.19 -15.28
C LEU A 48 -0.79 -6.77 -15.78
N GLY A 49 -0.22 -6.16 -16.83
CA GLY A 49 1.20 -6.30 -17.17
C GLY A 49 2.06 -5.34 -16.33
N GLU A 50 3.39 -5.47 -16.45
CA GLU A 50 4.41 -4.75 -15.66
C GLU A 50 4.23 -3.21 -15.69
N GLU A 51 3.90 -2.64 -16.86
CA GLU A 51 3.61 -1.22 -17.08
C GLU A 51 2.58 -0.63 -16.10
N ARG A 52 1.64 -1.46 -15.63
CA ARG A 52 0.52 -0.97 -14.82
C ARG A 52 0.79 -1.09 -13.32
N ALA A 53 1.85 -1.78 -12.89
CA ALA A 53 2.32 -1.71 -11.50
C ALA A 53 2.84 -0.30 -11.17
N ASP A 54 3.58 0.30 -12.10
CA ASP A 54 4.06 1.69 -11.98
C ASP A 54 2.91 2.70 -11.89
N THR A 55 1.85 2.48 -12.67
CA THR A 55 0.64 3.31 -12.61
C THR A 55 0.01 3.28 -11.21
N HIS A 56 -0.03 2.11 -10.55
CA HIS A 56 -0.54 2.04 -9.18
C HIS A 56 0.36 2.79 -8.19
N LEU A 57 1.67 2.73 -8.36
CA LEU A 57 2.60 3.49 -7.52
C LEU A 57 2.39 5.00 -7.69
N GLU A 58 2.14 5.49 -8.90
CA GLU A 58 1.82 6.90 -9.15
C GLU A 58 0.47 7.31 -8.53
N ILE A 59 -0.56 6.48 -8.65
CA ILE A 59 -1.84 6.71 -7.97
C ILE A 59 -1.60 6.81 -6.46
N LYS A 60 -0.85 5.86 -5.89
CA LYS A 60 -0.52 5.86 -4.47
C LYS A 60 0.20 7.15 -4.07
N LYS A 61 1.18 7.62 -4.85
CA LYS A 61 1.88 8.90 -4.58
C LYS A 61 0.93 10.09 -4.56
N ILE A 62 -0.05 10.14 -5.46
CA ILE A 62 -1.05 11.21 -5.49
C ILE A 62 -1.92 11.16 -4.23
N VAL A 63 -2.43 9.98 -3.88
CA VAL A 63 -3.25 9.76 -2.67
C VAL A 63 -2.46 10.12 -1.41
N ASP A 64 -1.23 9.62 -1.29
CA ASP A 64 -0.31 9.92 -0.21
C ASP A 64 -0.18 11.44 0.02
N ARG A 65 -0.07 12.25 -1.03
CA ARG A 65 0.01 13.72 -0.87
C ARG A 65 -1.23 14.37 -0.25
N GLN A 66 -2.39 13.73 -0.32
CA GLN A 66 -3.63 14.24 0.27
C GLN A 66 -3.75 13.93 1.77
N PHE A 67 -3.01 12.93 2.27
CA PHE A 67 -3.09 12.50 3.67
C PHE A 67 -1.77 12.75 4.40
N GLN A 68 -1.82 13.59 5.44
CA GLN A 68 -0.67 13.89 6.28
C GLN A 68 -0.21 12.65 7.04
N SER A 69 1.11 12.46 7.11
CA SER A 69 1.73 11.39 7.89
C SER A 69 1.75 11.74 9.37
N ASN A 70 1.16 10.89 10.21
CA ASN A 70 1.04 11.06 11.65
C ASN A 70 1.82 10.00 12.45
N CYS A 71 2.67 9.19 11.81
CA CYS A 71 3.58 8.31 12.54
C CYS A 71 4.52 9.13 13.41
N LYS A 72 4.75 8.63 14.63
CA LYS A 72 5.76 9.13 15.57
C LYS A 72 7.03 8.28 15.48
#